data_AF-A0A8H3MDR1-F1
#
_entry.id   AF-A0A8H3MDR1-F1
#
_cell.length_a   1.000
_cell.length_b   1.000
_cell.length_c   1.000
_cell.angle_alpha   90.00
_cell.angle_beta   90.00
_cell.angle_gamma   90.00
#
_symmetry.space_group_name_H-M   'P 1'
#
loop_
_entity.id
_entity.type
_entity.pdbx_description
1 polymer ?
#
loop_
_entity_poly.entity_id
_entity_poly.type
_entity_poly.pdbx_seq_one_letter_code
_entity_poly.pdbx_strand_id
1 'polypeptide(L)'
;MSLPQFSNYIQIDESEQEESSQQIPLITNQKLDLELFVETEIESSTESLQKRGKKGGSEERSWIWNYYEKLIAKSPYIRTVKCQVEIYGKKGLQPCGKIMNSKDYSTSNDIAHLNTVYGITKEMHDQKMKEQQVTQQPQIDTMFRKIISDNPQRKIRLDQKFIGILVKDHQPLSICEDEGFLEFIYELDPLYQLPSEKRILELLTNGYNNTKDILVNKMGSDIISCSLTTDLWTARSRMGYIGITCAYIDNQFKLSEAILAIKYVPYPHTGEAIAEEIMSILNEWKLTDKVFTITTDNGSNMVKSARLIPGLIRIPCTAHTLQLVIGKGLLPAEVLIARAKRLMLFFTSPKQTEKLLEIQKNMNQAISENLQENDHYLRVIADMKTRWNSSYLAWKRLIVIKDIINIMITALCIDSDKQAKKGGKRLKDINLTEDEWNAISELIPILEPFANATELLGGSQYATVS
;
A
#
# COMPACT_ATOMS: atom_id res chain seq x y z
N MET A 1 21.33 66.28 6.64
CA MET A 1 20.07 65.52 6.52
C MET A 1 19.44 65.88 5.19
N SER A 2 19.66 65.06 4.16
CA SER A 2 19.00 65.14 2.84
C SER A 2 19.72 64.21 1.87
N LEU A 3 19.04 63.17 1.40
CA LEU A 3 19.43 62.40 0.21
C LEU A 3 19.28 63.28 -1.05
N PRO A 4 20.11 63.04 -2.08
CA PRO A 4 19.64 63.16 -3.46
C PRO A 4 19.95 61.92 -4.33
N GLN A 5 19.08 61.72 -5.31
CA GLN A 5 19.03 60.69 -6.36
C GLN A 5 20.16 60.80 -7.40
N PHE A 6 20.39 59.72 -8.17
CA PHE A 6 20.44 59.63 -9.66
C PHE A 6 20.79 58.16 -10.04
N SER A 7 19.83 57.36 -10.54
CA SER A 7 19.56 56.98 -11.95
C SER A 7 20.69 56.28 -12.70
N ASN A 8 20.44 55.06 -13.22
CA ASN A 8 20.54 54.72 -14.66
C ASN A 8 20.14 53.27 -15.00
N TYR A 9 19.18 53.16 -15.94
CA TYR A 9 19.00 52.25 -17.08
C TYR A 9 19.13 50.72 -16.97
N ILE A 10 18.07 50.01 -17.42
CA ILE A 10 17.97 49.08 -18.57
C ILE A 10 16.46 48.68 -18.65
N GLN A 11 15.65 49.37 -19.44
CA GLN A 11 15.11 48.98 -20.77
C GLN A 11 14.46 47.58 -20.83
N ILE A 12 13.13 47.59 -20.87
CA ILE A 12 12.24 46.46 -21.14
C ILE A 12 12.06 46.40 -22.65
N ASP A 13 12.30 45.24 -23.24
CA ASP A 13 11.98 44.96 -24.65
C ASP A 13 10.84 43.92 -24.67
N GLU A 14 9.67 44.37 -25.12
CA GLU A 14 8.48 43.57 -25.39
C GLU A 14 8.46 43.26 -26.90
N SER A 15 9.00 42.12 -27.30
CA SER A 15 8.67 41.51 -28.58
C SER A 15 9.14 40.06 -28.62
N GLU A 16 8.18 39.13 -28.70
CA GLU A 16 8.19 37.90 -29.51
C GLU A 16 7.25 36.86 -28.87
N GLN A 17 5.98 36.96 -29.24
CA GLN A 17 5.13 35.78 -29.41
C GLN A 17 5.44 35.21 -30.79
N GLU A 18 5.95 33.99 -30.89
CA GLU A 18 5.54 33.03 -31.92
C GLU A 18 6.04 31.61 -31.59
N GLU A 19 5.29 30.66 -32.12
CA GLU A 19 5.20 29.26 -31.74
C GLU A 19 6.47 28.44 -31.98
N SER A 20 6.80 27.55 -31.04
CA SER A 20 7.49 26.30 -31.42
C SER A 20 7.02 25.13 -30.54
N SER A 21 6.21 24.29 -31.14
CA SER A 21 5.89 22.94 -30.70
C SER A 21 7.17 22.12 -30.57
N GLN A 22 7.63 21.85 -29.36
CA GLN A 22 8.62 20.80 -29.10
C GLN A 22 8.17 19.92 -27.93
N GLN A 23 7.99 18.63 -28.27
CA GLN A 23 7.73 17.54 -27.34
C GLN A 23 8.72 17.57 -26.19
N ILE A 24 8.21 17.66 -24.97
CA ILE A 24 8.98 17.42 -23.74
C ILE A 24 9.38 15.94 -23.75
N PRO A 25 10.68 15.57 -23.70
CA PRO A 25 11.07 14.18 -23.54
C PRO A 25 10.67 13.71 -22.16
N LEU A 26 10.01 12.54 -22.06
CA LEU A 26 9.97 11.78 -20.81
C LEU A 26 11.41 11.48 -20.40
N ILE A 27 11.95 12.26 -19.47
CA ILE A 27 13.19 11.92 -18.79
C ILE A 27 12.83 10.84 -17.78
N THR A 28 13.15 9.63 -18.19
CA THR A 28 13.18 8.41 -17.39
C THR A 28 13.94 8.65 -16.08
N ASN A 29 13.33 8.21 -14.98
CA ASN A 29 13.96 8.12 -13.67
C ASN A 29 15.39 7.57 -13.79
N GLN A 30 16.38 8.40 -13.48
CA GLN A 30 17.75 7.95 -13.30
C GLN A 30 17.78 6.96 -12.15
N LYS A 31 18.07 5.70 -12.50
CA LYS A 31 18.60 4.68 -11.60
C LYS A 31 19.67 5.32 -10.72
N LEU A 32 19.42 5.39 -9.42
CA LEU A 32 20.52 5.26 -8.47
C LEU A 32 21.00 3.82 -8.60
N ASP A 33 22.19 3.62 -9.15
CA ASP A 33 22.88 2.33 -9.15
C ASP A 33 23.17 1.93 -7.70
N LEU A 34 22.28 1.11 -7.15
CA LEU A 34 22.41 0.39 -5.89
C LEU A 34 23.20 -0.93 -6.06
N GLU A 35 24.15 -0.98 -7.01
CA GLU A 35 25.00 -2.15 -7.27
C GLU A 35 25.96 -2.50 -6.12
N LEU A 36 25.99 -1.72 -5.03
CA LEU A 36 26.78 -2.01 -3.83
C LEU A 36 26.17 -3.05 -2.87
N PHE A 37 25.05 -3.69 -3.22
CA PHE A 37 24.40 -4.69 -2.36
C PHE A 37 24.87 -6.14 -2.57
N VAL A 38 25.94 -6.37 -3.34
CA VAL A 38 26.42 -7.72 -3.66
C VAL A 38 27.92 -7.78 -3.47
N GLU A 39 28.36 -8.19 -2.27
CA GLU A 39 29.58 -8.98 -1.98
C GLU A 39 30.00 -8.75 -0.53
N THR A 40 29.32 -9.40 0.40
CA THR A 40 29.94 -9.74 1.69
C THR A 40 29.51 -11.15 2.06
N GLU A 41 30.45 -12.08 1.92
CA GLU A 41 30.38 -13.47 2.33
C GLU A 41 30.08 -13.56 3.83
N ILE A 42 29.11 -14.39 4.21
CA ILE A 42 28.87 -14.78 5.60
C ILE A 42 29.15 -16.28 5.69
N GLU A 43 30.31 -16.62 6.22
CA GLU A 43 30.64 -17.97 6.67
C GLU A 43 29.72 -18.35 7.85
N SER A 44 28.92 -19.41 7.69
CA SER A 44 28.04 -19.91 8.75
C SER A 44 28.75 -20.98 9.60
N SER A 45 29.12 -20.63 10.83
CA SER A 45 29.41 -21.57 11.90
C SER A 45 28.12 -22.24 12.39
N THR A 46 28.04 -23.56 12.29
CA THR A 46 26.91 -24.37 12.76
C THR A 46 27.02 -24.67 14.26
N GLU A 47 26.08 -24.16 15.06
CA GLU A 47 25.76 -24.74 16.37
C GLU A 47 24.26 -25.06 16.48
N SER A 48 24.02 -26.28 16.95
CA SER A 48 22.74 -26.98 17.03
C SER A 48 21.90 -26.56 18.22
N LEU A 49 20.63 -26.20 17.99
CA LEU A 49 19.60 -26.21 19.03
C LEU A 49 18.35 -26.95 18.55
N GLN A 50 18.09 -28.09 19.20
CA GLN A 50 16.86 -28.86 19.11
C GLN A 50 15.67 -28.05 19.65
N LYS A 51 14.53 -28.07 18.94
CA LYS A 51 13.19 -27.97 19.57
C LYS A 51 12.12 -28.64 18.69
N ARG A 52 11.33 -29.50 19.36
CA ARG A 52 10.16 -30.23 18.85
C ARG A 52 8.99 -29.28 18.60
N GLY A 53 8.24 -29.51 17.52
CA GLY A 53 6.95 -28.84 17.24
C GLY A 53 6.21 -29.49 16.07
N LYS A 54 4.90 -29.71 16.25
CA LYS A 54 3.98 -30.55 15.46
C LYS A 54 3.99 -30.25 13.94
N LYS A 55 4.14 -31.29 13.10
CA LYS A 55 3.94 -31.24 11.64
C LYS A 55 2.47 -31.53 11.30
N GLY A 56 1.74 -30.53 10.82
CA GLY A 56 0.61 -30.75 9.91
C GLY A 56 1.20 -31.16 8.55
N GLY A 57 0.92 -32.39 8.12
CA GLY A 57 1.47 -32.97 6.91
C GLY A 57 0.48 -32.91 5.76
N SER A 58 0.94 -32.32 4.64
CA SER A 58 0.36 -32.41 3.29
C SER A 58 -0.13 -33.83 2.96
N GLU A 59 -1.40 -33.97 2.59
CA GLU A 59 -2.07 -35.26 2.35
C GLU A 59 -1.44 -36.15 1.26
N GLU A 60 -0.64 -35.60 0.35
CA GLU A 60 -0.08 -36.33 -0.78
C GLU A 60 1.28 -37.00 -0.52
N ARG A 61 1.86 -36.88 0.68
CA ARG A 61 3.20 -37.44 0.98
C ARG A 61 3.19 -38.83 1.66
N SER A 62 2.03 -39.41 1.93
CA SER A 62 1.96 -40.69 2.67
C SER A 62 2.16 -41.90 1.75
N TRP A 63 3.07 -42.80 2.11
CA TRP A 63 3.42 -44.02 1.36
C TRP A 63 2.24 -44.98 1.12
N ILE A 64 1.21 -44.89 1.96
CA ILE A 64 0.02 -45.74 1.86
C ILE A 64 -0.74 -45.57 0.54
N TRP A 65 -0.60 -44.43 -0.15
CA TRP A 65 -1.35 -44.16 -1.38
C TRP A 65 -0.98 -45.10 -2.53
N ASN A 66 0.13 -45.84 -2.42
CA ASN A 66 0.46 -46.95 -3.33
C ASN A 66 -0.49 -48.16 -3.20
N TYR A 67 -1.31 -48.21 -2.15
CA TYR A 67 -2.16 -49.36 -1.82
C TYR A 67 -3.65 -49.00 -1.69
N TYR A 68 -4.01 -47.72 -1.80
CA TYR A 68 -5.37 -47.23 -1.61
C TYR A 68 -5.85 -46.36 -2.75
N GLU A 69 -7.09 -46.59 -3.18
CA GLU A 69 -7.81 -45.73 -4.11
C GLU A 69 -8.71 -44.77 -3.32
N LYS A 70 -8.65 -43.47 -3.61
CA LYS A 70 -9.58 -42.48 -3.05
C LYS A 70 -10.93 -42.59 -3.76
N LEU A 71 -12.01 -42.78 -3.01
CA LEU A 71 -13.37 -42.78 -3.56
C LEU A 71 -14.00 -41.39 -3.37
N ILE A 72 -14.80 -40.97 -4.34
CA ILE A 72 -15.58 -39.73 -4.25
C ILE A 72 -16.62 -39.91 -3.13
N ALA A 73 -16.43 -39.20 -2.02
CA ALA A 73 -17.34 -39.25 -0.89
C ALA A 73 -18.62 -38.44 -1.18
N LYS A 74 -19.75 -38.88 -0.61
CA LYS A 74 -21.03 -38.13 -0.68
C LYS A 74 -21.02 -36.83 0.16
N SER A 75 -19.96 -36.58 0.94
CA SER A 75 -19.80 -35.41 1.81
C SER A 75 -18.33 -34.97 1.79
N PRO A 76 -18.04 -33.66 1.64
CA PRO A 76 -16.67 -33.14 1.56
C PRO A 76 -15.88 -33.29 2.87
N TYR A 77 -16.54 -33.63 3.99
CA TYR A 77 -15.91 -33.74 5.32
C TYR A 77 -15.53 -35.17 5.72
N ILE A 78 -15.71 -36.14 4.82
CA ILE A 78 -15.38 -37.54 5.07
C ILE A 78 -14.49 -38.03 3.94
N ARG A 79 -13.27 -38.44 4.28
CA ARG A 79 -12.38 -39.11 3.35
C ARG A 79 -12.73 -40.59 3.29
N THR A 80 -13.09 -41.08 2.11
CA THR A 80 -13.36 -42.50 1.86
C THR A 80 -12.27 -43.09 0.99
N VAL A 81 -11.64 -44.18 1.46
CA VAL A 81 -10.58 -44.88 0.72
C VAL A 81 -10.88 -46.37 0.62
N LYS A 82 -10.45 -47.01 -0.46
CA LYS A 82 -10.61 -48.44 -0.72
C LYS A 82 -9.25 -49.11 -0.89
N CYS A 83 -8.99 -50.15 -0.10
CA CYS A 83 -7.78 -50.95 -0.17
C CYS A 83 -7.72 -51.77 -1.47
N GLN A 84 -6.61 -51.68 -2.19
CA GLN A 84 -6.37 -52.35 -3.47
C GLN A 84 -5.37 -53.51 -3.36
N VAL A 85 -4.93 -53.87 -2.16
CA VAL A 85 -4.00 -55.00 -1.97
C VAL A 85 -4.65 -56.30 -2.44
N GLU A 86 -3.99 -57.03 -3.33
CA GLU A 86 -4.48 -58.31 -3.84
C GLU A 86 -4.33 -59.43 -2.80
N ILE A 87 -5.39 -60.19 -2.62
CA ILE A 87 -5.49 -61.34 -1.71
C ILE A 87 -5.91 -62.58 -2.46
N TYR A 88 -5.40 -63.74 -2.06
CA TYR A 88 -5.88 -65.02 -2.57
C TYR A 88 -7.19 -65.39 -1.89
N GLY A 89 -8.29 -65.28 -2.65
CA GLY A 89 -9.61 -65.75 -2.25
C GLY A 89 -9.92 -67.15 -2.79
N LYS A 90 -11.09 -67.68 -2.44
CA LYS A 90 -11.60 -68.98 -2.93
C LYS A 90 -11.74 -69.07 -4.47
N LYS A 91 -11.63 -67.95 -5.19
CA LYS A 91 -11.73 -67.82 -6.65
C LYS A 91 -10.47 -67.26 -7.32
N GLY A 92 -9.31 -67.33 -6.65
CA GLY A 92 -8.04 -66.78 -7.13
C GLY A 92 -7.73 -65.39 -6.55
N LEU A 93 -6.82 -64.65 -7.19
CA LEU A 93 -6.43 -63.29 -6.79
C LEU A 93 -7.65 -62.35 -6.86
N GLN A 94 -7.91 -61.61 -5.79
CA GLN A 94 -8.99 -60.62 -5.69
C GLN A 94 -8.49 -59.43 -4.86
N PRO A 95 -8.88 -58.18 -5.16
CA PRO A 95 -8.50 -57.04 -4.33
C PRO A 95 -9.19 -57.12 -2.96
N CYS A 96 -8.49 -56.68 -1.92
CA CYS A 96 -9.01 -56.57 -0.54
C CYS A 96 -10.37 -55.89 -0.51
N GLY A 97 -10.50 -54.76 -1.20
CA GLY A 97 -11.74 -54.02 -1.33
C GLY A 97 -12.26 -53.40 -0.02
N LYS A 98 -11.52 -53.47 1.09
CA LYS A 98 -11.92 -52.87 2.37
C LYS A 98 -12.03 -51.35 2.22
N ILE A 99 -13.22 -50.82 2.52
CA ILE A 99 -13.51 -49.38 2.53
C ILE A 99 -13.34 -48.83 3.95
N MET A 100 -12.66 -47.70 4.08
CA MET A 100 -12.47 -46.99 5.34
C MET A 100 -12.82 -45.52 5.20
N ASN A 101 -13.40 -44.95 6.25
CA ASN A 101 -13.84 -43.57 6.32
C ASN A 101 -13.13 -42.86 7.48
N SER A 102 -12.58 -41.67 7.23
CA SER A 102 -11.97 -40.82 8.25
C SER A 102 -12.56 -39.41 8.17
N LYS A 103 -12.82 -38.80 9.33
CA LYS A 103 -13.34 -37.41 9.48
C LYS A 103 -12.22 -36.38 9.65
N ASP A 104 -11.03 -36.83 10.01
CA ASP A 104 -9.86 -36.05 10.42
C ASP A 104 -8.69 -36.17 9.43
N TYR A 105 -8.92 -36.81 8.28
CA TYR A 105 -7.94 -37.12 7.23
C TYR A 105 -6.71 -37.92 7.73
N SER A 106 -6.79 -38.49 8.94
CA SER A 106 -5.73 -39.31 9.53
C SER A 106 -5.55 -40.62 8.76
N THR A 107 -4.29 -41.01 8.55
CA THR A 107 -3.90 -42.26 7.86
C THR A 107 -3.63 -43.41 8.82
N SER A 108 -3.78 -43.21 10.13
CA SER A 108 -3.42 -44.21 11.15
C SER A 108 -4.18 -45.53 11.01
N ASN A 109 -5.48 -45.47 10.71
CA ASN A 109 -6.31 -46.66 10.51
C ASN A 109 -5.92 -47.42 9.23
N ASP A 110 -5.52 -46.70 8.19
CA ASP A 110 -5.08 -47.29 6.92
C ASP A 110 -3.75 -48.03 7.10
N ILE A 111 -2.81 -47.39 7.82
CA ILE A 111 -1.52 -47.99 8.18
C ILE A 111 -1.73 -49.24 9.05
N ALA A 112 -2.61 -49.17 10.04
CA ALA A 112 -2.93 -50.30 10.90
C ALA A 112 -3.54 -51.46 10.11
N HIS A 113 -4.40 -51.18 9.12
CA HIS A 113 -4.96 -52.20 8.23
C HIS A 113 -3.88 -52.89 7.39
N LEU A 114 -3.00 -52.12 6.74
CA LEU A 114 -1.90 -52.67 5.94
C LEU A 114 -0.96 -53.55 6.77
N ASN A 115 -0.61 -53.11 7.98
CA ASN A 115 0.27 -53.86 8.86
C ASN A 115 -0.42 -55.14 9.40
N THR A 116 -1.64 -55.00 9.93
CA THR A 116 -2.30 -56.12 10.63
C THR A 116 -2.79 -57.20 9.66
N VAL A 117 -3.27 -56.82 8.48
CA VAL A 117 -3.87 -57.77 7.51
C VAL A 117 -2.86 -58.29 6.51
N TYR A 118 -1.89 -57.45 6.10
CA TYR A 118 -0.94 -57.79 5.04
C TYR A 118 0.52 -57.85 5.50
N GLY A 119 0.81 -57.51 6.76
CA GLY A 119 2.18 -57.38 7.24
C GLY A 119 2.96 -56.27 6.53
N ILE A 120 2.30 -55.38 5.80
CA ILE A 120 2.97 -54.32 5.03
C ILE A 120 3.29 -53.18 6.00
N THR A 121 4.56 -53.08 6.38
CA THR A 121 5.07 -51.96 7.16
C THR A 121 5.70 -50.90 6.25
N LYS A 122 5.92 -49.71 6.81
CA LYS A 122 6.59 -48.63 6.10
C LYS A 122 8.02 -49.01 5.72
N GLU A 123 8.73 -49.72 6.60
CA GLU A 123 10.10 -50.17 6.35
C GLU A 123 10.17 -51.15 5.17
N MET A 124 9.22 -52.07 5.07
CA MET A 124 9.13 -53.01 3.93
C MET A 124 8.78 -52.30 2.63
N HIS A 125 7.89 -51.31 2.68
CA HIS A 125 7.58 -50.47 1.52
C HIS A 125 8.83 -49.71 1.05
N ASP A 126 9.53 -49.03 1.97
CA ASP A 126 10.72 -48.25 1.65
C ASP A 126 11.86 -49.13 1.10
N GLN A 127 12.02 -50.38 1.58
CA GLN A 127 12.94 -51.36 1.01
C GLN A 127 12.55 -51.76 -0.42
N LYS A 128 11.28 -52.08 -0.66
CA LYS A 128 10.78 -52.41 -2.00
C LYS A 128 10.95 -51.25 -2.99
N MET A 129 10.72 -50.01 -2.55
CA MET A 129 10.93 -48.82 -3.37
C MET A 129 12.42 -48.58 -3.66
N LYS A 130 13.31 -48.85 -2.71
CA LYS A 130 14.77 -48.78 -2.93
C LYS A 130 15.25 -49.83 -3.94
N GLU A 131 14.72 -51.05 -3.87
CA GLU A 131 15.03 -52.11 -4.85
C GLU A 131 14.51 -51.78 -6.25
N GLN A 132 13.34 -51.14 -6.36
CA GLN A 132 12.78 -50.67 -7.63
C GLN A 132 13.52 -49.45 -8.21
N GLN A 133 14.10 -48.58 -7.38
CA GLN A 133 14.89 -47.42 -7.83
C GLN A 133 16.22 -47.78 -8.50
N VAL A 134 16.78 -48.97 -8.24
CA VAL A 134 18.06 -49.40 -8.83
C VAL A 134 17.94 -49.75 -10.33
N THR A 135 16.72 -49.93 -10.86
CA THR A 135 16.50 -50.36 -12.25
C THR A 135 15.93 -49.29 -13.19
N GLN A 136 15.62 -48.08 -12.71
CA GLN A 136 15.12 -46.99 -13.57
C GLN A 136 16.02 -45.76 -13.47
N GLN A 137 16.73 -45.49 -14.56
CA GLN A 137 17.47 -44.25 -14.74
C GLN A 137 16.48 -43.08 -14.86
N PRO A 138 16.56 -42.04 -14.02
CA PRO A 138 15.71 -40.87 -14.16
C PRO A 138 15.91 -40.23 -15.52
N GLN A 139 14.83 -39.74 -16.14
CA GLN A 139 14.95 -38.95 -17.38
C GLN A 139 15.85 -37.73 -17.12
N ILE A 140 16.70 -37.42 -18.08
CA ILE A 140 17.65 -36.30 -18.02
C ILE A 140 16.93 -34.98 -17.67
N ASP A 141 15.73 -34.75 -18.23
CA ASP A 141 14.88 -33.59 -17.90
C ASP A 141 14.51 -33.53 -16.41
N THR A 142 14.16 -34.68 -15.80
CA THR A 142 13.84 -34.76 -14.37
C THR A 142 15.06 -34.46 -13.49
N MET A 143 16.26 -34.90 -13.92
CA MET A 143 17.50 -34.55 -13.21
C MET A 143 17.80 -33.06 -13.30
N PHE A 144 17.67 -32.45 -14.49
CA PHE A 144 17.89 -31.02 -14.67
C PHE A 144 16.88 -30.18 -13.88
N ARG A 145 15.59 -30.53 -13.90
CA ARG A 145 14.57 -29.86 -13.09
C ARG A 145 14.90 -29.93 -11.59
N LYS A 146 15.36 -31.09 -11.12
CA LYS A 146 15.75 -31.28 -9.71
C LYS A 146 16.99 -30.48 -9.33
N ILE A 147 18.00 -30.42 -10.19
CA ILE A 147 19.20 -29.60 -9.98
C ILE A 147 18.83 -28.11 -9.94
N ILE A 148 17.90 -27.67 -10.80
CA ILE A 148 17.44 -26.27 -10.85
C ILE A 148 16.57 -25.93 -9.63
N SER A 149 15.65 -26.83 -9.22
CA SER A 149 14.81 -26.64 -8.03
C SER A 149 15.61 -26.62 -6.74
N ASP A 150 16.66 -27.45 -6.68
CA ASP A 150 17.50 -27.62 -5.49
C ASP A 150 18.60 -26.56 -5.40
N ASN A 151 18.72 -25.64 -6.37
CA ASN A 151 19.71 -24.57 -6.36
C ASN A 151 19.30 -23.45 -5.36
N PRO A 152 19.93 -23.35 -4.18
CA PRO A 152 19.49 -22.40 -3.15
C PRO A 152 19.76 -20.95 -3.58
N GLN A 153 20.80 -20.71 -4.37
CA GLN A 153 21.10 -19.35 -4.85
C GLN A 153 20.05 -18.84 -5.82
N ARG A 154 19.50 -19.72 -6.68
CA ARG A 154 18.39 -19.35 -7.57
C ARG A 154 17.19 -18.86 -6.75
N LYS A 155 16.80 -19.61 -5.72
CA LYS A 155 15.69 -19.23 -4.85
C LYS A 155 15.97 -17.91 -4.13
N ILE A 156 17.15 -17.73 -3.56
CA ILE A 156 17.52 -16.49 -2.86
C ILE A 156 17.40 -15.28 -3.80
N ARG A 157 17.90 -15.38 -5.04
CA ARG A 157 17.80 -14.29 -6.02
C ARG A 157 16.34 -13.97 -6.37
N LEU A 158 15.50 -14.98 -6.59
CA LEU A 158 14.08 -14.77 -6.88
C LEU A 158 13.34 -14.17 -5.69
N ASP A 159 13.58 -14.67 -4.48
CA ASP A 159 13.01 -14.12 -3.24
C ASP A 159 13.41 -12.64 -3.08
N GLN A 160 14.68 -12.27 -3.33
CA GLN A 160 15.13 -10.87 -3.31
C GLN A 160 14.40 -10.01 -4.34
N LYS A 161 14.18 -10.49 -5.56
CA LYS A 161 13.42 -9.75 -6.59
C LYS A 161 11.96 -9.60 -6.20
N PHE A 162 11.36 -10.63 -5.61
CA PHE A 162 10.00 -10.58 -5.10
C PHE A 162 9.86 -9.56 -3.95
N ILE A 163 10.79 -9.54 -2.99
CA ILE A 163 10.84 -8.47 -1.97
C ILE A 163 10.98 -7.08 -2.62
N GLY A 164 11.74 -6.99 -3.71
CA GLY A 164 11.85 -5.77 -4.51
C GLY A 164 10.50 -5.26 -5.02
N ILE A 165 9.62 -6.15 -5.47
CA ILE A 165 8.24 -5.81 -5.90
C ILE A 165 7.45 -5.26 -4.70
N LEU A 166 7.50 -5.93 -3.55
CA LEU A 166 6.79 -5.49 -2.35
C LEU A 166 7.18 -4.07 -1.93
N VAL A 167 8.48 -3.77 -1.95
CA VAL A 167 9.01 -2.49 -1.49
C VAL A 167 8.83 -1.38 -2.54
N LYS A 168 9.19 -1.64 -3.80
CA LYS A 168 9.18 -0.61 -4.86
C LYS A 168 7.79 -0.28 -5.35
N ASP A 169 6.91 -1.28 -5.39
CA ASP A 169 5.57 -1.16 -5.96
C ASP A 169 4.51 -1.08 -4.86
N HIS A 170 4.93 -0.95 -3.60
CA HIS A 170 4.07 -0.81 -2.41
C HIS A 170 2.98 -1.89 -2.30
N GLN A 171 3.34 -3.13 -2.64
CA GLN A 171 2.39 -4.25 -2.62
C GLN A 171 2.17 -4.78 -1.19
N PRO A 172 0.93 -5.23 -0.87
CA PRO A 172 0.66 -5.85 0.41
C PRO A 172 1.40 -7.20 0.52
N LEU A 173 1.78 -7.58 1.74
CA LEU A 173 2.45 -8.86 1.98
C LEU A 173 1.59 -10.06 1.55
N SER A 174 0.25 -9.91 1.62
CA SER A 174 -0.71 -10.94 1.25
C SER A 174 -0.69 -11.32 -0.23
N ILE A 175 -0.03 -10.55 -1.10
CA ILE A 175 0.07 -10.88 -2.53
C ILE A 175 0.70 -12.26 -2.77
N CYS A 176 1.52 -12.75 -1.84
CA CYS A 176 2.08 -14.11 -1.92
C CYS A 176 1.05 -15.23 -1.73
N GLU A 177 -0.18 -14.89 -1.32
CA GLU A 177 -1.29 -15.82 -1.09
C GLU A 177 -2.43 -15.64 -2.12
N ASP A 178 -2.35 -14.60 -2.96
CA ASP A 178 -3.38 -14.30 -3.96
C ASP A 178 -3.36 -15.35 -5.09
N GLU A 179 -4.49 -16.04 -5.28
CA GLU A 179 -4.63 -17.17 -6.23
C GLU A 179 -4.17 -16.82 -7.65
N GLY A 180 -4.66 -15.72 -8.21
CA GLY A 180 -4.28 -15.30 -9.56
C GLY A 180 -2.80 -14.91 -9.70
N PHE A 181 -2.16 -14.40 -8.63
CA PHE A 181 -0.73 -14.10 -8.65
C PHE A 181 0.09 -15.39 -8.57
N LEU A 182 -0.34 -16.35 -7.76
CA LEU A 182 0.28 -17.67 -7.66
C LEU A 182 0.21 -18.43 -8.99
N GLU A 183 -0.93 -18.40 -9.68
CA GLU A 183 -1.07 -18.98 -11.03
C GLU A 183 -0.12 -18.33 -12.04
N PHE A 184 -0.04 -17.00 -12.04
CA PHE A 184 0.88 -16.26 -12.91
C PHE A 184 2.35 -16.62 -12.66
N ILE A 185 2.78 -16.68 -11.39
CA ILE A 185 4.15 -17.06 -11.04
C ILE A 185 4.42 -18.52 -11.41
N TYR A 186 3.45 -19.41 -11.22
CA TYR A 186 3.58 -20.81 -11.60
C TYR A 186 3.76 -20.98 -13.12
N GLU A 187 3.02 -20.22 -13.93
CA GLU A 187 3.15 -20.26 -15.39
C GLU A 187 4.52 -19.73 -15.86
N LEU A 188 5.05 -18.69 -15.20
CA LEU A 188 6.38 -18.18 -15.49
C LEU A 188 7.50 -19.15 -15.06
N ASP A 189 7.34 -19.78 -13.90
CA ASP A 189 8.36 -20.64 -13.31
C ASP A 189 7.73 -21.67 -12.34
N PRO A 190 7.36 -22.86 -12.86
CA PRO A 190 6.73 -23.91 -12.05
C PRO A 190 7.59 -24.45 -10.90
N LEU A 191 8.91 -24.17 -10.94
CA LEU A 191 9.86 -24.63 -9.93
C LEU A 191 10.06 -23.61 -8.80
N TYR A 192 9.59 -22.38 -8.96
CA TYR A 192 9.70 -21.35 -7.93
C TYR A 192 8.49 -21.37 -7.01
N GLN A 193 8.78 -21.48 -5.71
CA GLN A 193 7.79 -21.28 -4.66
C GLN A 193 8.06 -19.95 -3.98
N LEU A 194 7.03 -19.10 -3.96
CA LEU A 194 7.08 -17.83 -3.24
C LEU A 194 7.42 -18.06 -1.76
N PRO A 195 8.16 -17.11 -1.15
CA PRO A 195 8.40 -17.16 0.28
C PRO A 195 7.08 -17.02 1.04
N SER A 196 6.97 -17.71 2.17
CA SER A 196 5.84 -17.52 3.09
C SER A 196 5.88 -16.12 3.71
N GLU A 197 4.74 -15.62 4.21
CA GLU A 197 4.67 -14.33 4.89
C GLU A 197 5.73 -14.17 5.99
N LYS A 198 5.95 -15.23 6.80
CA LYS A 198 7.01 -15.25 7.81
C LYS A 198 8.39 -14.99 7.18
N ARG A 199 8.71 -15.67 6.08
CA ARG A 199 10.00 -15.51 5.40
C ARG A 199 10.13 -14.13 4.77
N ILE A 200 9.02 -13.60 4.23
CA ILE A 200 8.97 -12.23 3.71
C ILE A 200 9.31 -11.23 4.81
N LEU A 201 8.69 -11.35 5.98
CA LEU A 201 8.96 -10.48 7.14
C LEU A 201 10.42 -10.57 7.60
N GLU A 202 11.00 -11.76 7.65
CA GLU A 202 12.43 -11.95 7.96
C GLU A 202 13.33 -11.23 6.94
N LEU A 203 13.06 -11.40 5.64
CA LEU A 203 13.82 -10.77 4.56
C LEU A 203 13.71 -9.24 4.59
N LEU A 204 12.50 -8.71 4.79
CA LEU A 204 12.26 -7.28 4.94
C LEU A 204 12.98 -6.70 6.16
N THR A 205 12.92 -7.39 7.30
CA THR A 205 13.59 -6.96 8.53
C THR A 205 15.10 -6.92 8.35
N ASN A 206 15.68 -7.97 7.77
CA ASN A 206 17.12 -8.02 7.51
C ASN A 206 17.56 -6.96 6.50
N GLY A 207 16.79 -6.79 5.42
CA GLY A 207 17.03 -5.75 4.42
C GLY A 207 16.97 -4.36 5.01
N TYR A 208 15.96 -4.09 5.85
CA TYR A 208 15.82 -2.82 6.57
C TYR A 208 17.00 -2.56 7.51
N ASN A 209 17.34 -3.50 8.38
CA ASN A 209 18.44 -3.31 9.35
C ASN A 209 19.76 -3.04 8.64
N ASN A 210 20.10 -3.83 7.62
CA ASN A 210 21.34 -3.63 6.85
C ASN A 210 21.35 -2.27 6.14
N THR A 211 20.25 -1.93 5.45
CA THR A 211 20.14 -0.65 4.73
C THR A 211 20.18 0.54 5.70
N LYS A 212 19.53 0.41 6.86
CA LYS A 212 19.52 1.44 7.90
C LYS A 212 20.92 1.68 8.45
N ASP A 213 21.68 0.64 8.77
CA ASP A 213 23.04 0.79 9.28
C ASP A 213 23.95 1.49 8.26
N ILE A 214 23.83 1.14 6.98
CA ILE A 214 24.55 1.80 5.88
C ILE A 214 24.15 3.28 5.80
N LEU A 215 22.85 3.59 5.82
CA LEU A 215 22.33 4.95 5.71
C LEU A 215 22.70 5.81 6.93
N VAL A 216 22.62 5.28 8.15
CA VAL A 216 23.02 5.99 9.37
C VAL A 216 24.50 6.38 9.31
N ASN A 217 25.37 5.48 8.85
CA ASN A 217 26.79 5.80 8.71
C ASN A 217 27.02 6.83 7.60
N LYS A 218 26.38 6.67 6.44
CA LYS A 218 26.50 7.60 5.33
C LYS A 218 25.96 9.00 5.65
N MET A 219 24.77 9.09 6.23
CA MET A 219 24.19 10.38 6.65
C MET A 219 25.01 11.01 7.79
N GLY A 220 25.48 10.19 8.72
CA GLY A 220 26.38 10.61 9.79
C GLY A 220 27.73 11.14 9.31
N SER A 221 28.22 10.74 8.13
CA SER A 221 29.45 11.31 7.53
C SER A 221 29.15 12.48 6.60
N ASP A 222 28.20 12.31 5.69
CA ASP A 222 28.06 13.17 4.51
C ASP A 222 27.26 14.44 4.80
N ILE A 223 26.30 14.38 5.74
CA ILE A 223 25.47 15.53 6.05
C ILE A 223 26.28 16.53 6.87
N ILE A 224 26.38 17.77 6.40
CA ILE A 224 26.99 18.87 7.14
C ILE A 224 25.94 19.57 8.01
N SER A 225 24.76 19.80 7.44
CA SER A 225 23.63 20.46 8.10
C SER A 225 22.31 19.97 7.52
N CYS A 226 21.28 19.88 8.35
CA CYS A 226 19.96 19.44 7.90
C CYS A 226 18.80 20.11 8.66
N SER A 227 17.64 20.02 8.02
CA SER A 227 16.34 20.45 8.55
C SER A 227 15.45 19.24 8.76
N LEU A 228 14.59 19.30 9.76
CA LEU A 228 13.58 18.27 10.01
C LEU A 228 12.20 18.78 9.65
N THR A 229 11.34 17.89 9.18
CA THR A 229 9.89 18.08 9.23
C THR A 229 9.30 16.96 10.06
N THR A 230 8.30 17.27 10.88
CA THR A 230 7.63 16.26 11.70
C THR A 230 6.14 16.50 11.79
N ASP A 231 5.41 15.37 11.73
CA ASP A 231 3.98 15.31 11.95
C ASP A 231 3.68 14.25 13.00
N LEU A 232 2.77 14.56 13.93
CA LEU A 232 2.28 13.63 14.93
C LEU A 232 0.78 13.46 14.74
N TRP A 233 0.38 12.27 14.33
CA TRP A 233 -1.03 11.97 14.06
C TRP A 233 -1.53 10.79 14.87
N THR A 234 -2.84 10.80 15.14
CA THR A 234 -3.54 9.65 15.68
C THR A 234 -3.99 8.77 14.51
N ALA A 235 -3.42 7.58 14.38
CA ALA A 235 -3.81 6.61 13.37
C ALA A 235 -5.24 6.10 13.59
N ARG A 236 -5.81 5.44 12.58
CA ARG A 236 -7.16 4.81 12.67
C ARG A 236 -7.24 3.74 13.77
N SER A 237 -6.11 3.14 14.13
CA SER A 237 -5.95 2.23 15.27
C SER A 237 -6.04 2.94 16.63
N ARG A 238 -6.24 4.28 16.66
CA ARG A 238 -6.24 5.14 17.85
C ARG A 238 -4.88 5.23 18.56
N MET A 239 -3.81 4.90 17.85
CA MET A 239 -2.44 4.97 18.33
C MET A 239 -1.78 6.23 17.75
N GLY A 240 -1.00 6.94 18.58
CA GLY A 240 -0.21 8.09 18.14
C GLY A 240 1.05 7.65 17.43
N TYR A 241 1.33 8.23 16.26
CA TYR A 241 2.57 8.02 15.53
C TYR A 241 3.23 9.36 15.24
N ILE A 242 4.56 9.37 15.30
CA ILE A 242 5.39 10.49 14.85
C ILE A 242 6.12 10.09 13.57
N GLY A 243 6.02 10.94 12.57
CA GLY A 243 6.84 10.90 11.37
C GLY A 243 7.94 11.96 11.49
N ILE A 244 9.18 11.60 11.17
CA ILE A 244 10.30 12.55 11.07
C ILE A 244 10.96 12.36 9.73
N THR A 245 11.02 13.44 8.95
CA THR A 245 11.75 13.50 7.68
C THR A 245 12.90 14.47 7.83
N CYS A 246 14.07 14.09 7.32
CA CYS A 246 15.28 14.89 7.28
C CYS A 246 15.48 15.39 5.85
N ALA A 247 15.56 16.71 5.67
CA ALA A 247 15.93 17.35 4.43
C ALA A 247 17.35 17.89 4.54
N TYR A 248 18.19 17.59 3.54
CA TYR A 248 19.60 17.98 3.50
C TYR A 248 20.06 18.21 2.07
N ILE A 249 21.20 18.87 1.92
CA ILE A 249 21.89 19.00 0.63
C ILE A 249 23.00 17.96 0.60
N ASP A 250 23.01 17.12 -0.43
CA ASP A 250 24.05 16.11 -0.61
C ASP A 250 25.33 16.67 -1.24
N ASN A 251 26.34 15.82 -1.40
CA ASN A 251 27.65 16.19 -1.96
C ASN A 251 27.58 16.62 -3.44
N GLN A 252 26.46 16.36 -4.11
CA GLN A 252 26.18 16.76 -5.49
C GLN A 252 25.37 18.06 -5.56
N PHE A 253 25.20 18.74 -4.42
CA PHE A 253 24.42 19.97 -4.28
C PHE A 253 22.93 19.77 -4.64
N LYS A 254 22.41 18.56 -4.42
CA LYS A 254 21.00 18.23 -4.64
C LYS A 254 20.25 18.17 -3.31
N LEU A 255 19.05 18.76 -3.29
CA LEU A 255 18.12 18.60 -2.18
C LEU A 255 17.67 17.14 -2.11
N SER A 256 17.92 16.52 -0.96
CA SER A 256 17.62 15.13 -0.67
C SER A 256 16.81 15.02 0.62
N GLU A 257 15.88 14.08 0.63
CA GLU A 257 15.02 13.79 1.79
C GLU A 257 15.18 12.34 2.23
N ALA A 258 15.16 12.12 3.54
CA ALA A 258 15.16 10.80 4.14
C ALA A 258 14.15 10.74 5.28
N ILE A 259 13.24 9.77 5.24
CA ILE A 259 12.36 9.48 6.37
C ILE A 259 13.21 8.78 7.44
N LEU A 260 13.44 9.47 8.56
CA LEU A 260 14.22 8.94 9.67
C LEU A 260 13.41 7.95 10.51
N ALA A 261 12.11 8.24 10.68
CA ALA A 261 11.24 7.43 11.51
C ALA A 261 9.76 7.60 11.14
N ILE A 262 9.03 6.49 11.23
CA ILE A 262 7.58 6.46 11.45
C ILE A 262 7.39 5.58 12.69
N LYS A 263 7.24 6.20 13.86
CA LYS A 263 7.33 5.49 15.13
C LYS A 263 6.09 5.69 15.99
N TYR A 264 5.66 4.61 16.64
CA TYR A 264 4.61 4.68 17.63
C TYR A 264 5.10 5.47 18.85
N VAL A 265 4.33 6.46 19.26
CA VAL A 265 4.57 7.24 20.47
C VAL A 265 3.46 6.87 21.47
N PRO A 266 3.79 6.27 22.62
CA PRO A 266 2.79 5.99 23.65
C PRO A 266 2.15 7.27 24.22
N TYR A 267 0.93 7.12 24.74
CA TYR A 267 0.32 8.17 25.56
C TYR A 267 1.02 8.23 26.94
N PRO A 268 1.26 9.41 27.53
CA PRO A 268 0.83 10.74 27.07
C PRO A 268 1.78 11.41 26.07
N HIS A 269 1.23 12.01 25.00
CA HIS A 269 1.98 12.78 24.00
C HIS A 269 2.34 14.18 24.52
N THR A 270 3.04 14.25 25.65
CA THR A 270 3.55 15.51 26.22
C THR A 270 4.68 16.08 25.36
N GLY A 271 4.94 17.39 25.47
CA GLY A 271 6.07 18.00 24.77
C GLY A 271 7.42 17.38 25.16
N GLU A 272 7.57 16.98 26.42
CA GLU A 272 8.74 16.26 26.94
C GLU A 272 8.93 14.90 26.24
N ALA A 273 7.89 14.06 26.24
CA ALA A 273 7.95 12.73 25.62
C ALA A 273 8.25 12.82 24.11
N ILE A 274 7.68 13.82 23.43
CA ILE A 274 7.95 14.06 22.01
C ILE A 274 9.39 14.53 21.80
N ALA A 275 9.91 15.42 22.64
CA ALA A 275 11.29 15.91 22.54
C ALA A 275 12.31 14.79 22.78
N GLU A 276 12.08 13.94 23.79
CA GLU A 276 12.90 12.76 24.07
C GLU A 276 12.94 11.81 22.87
N GLU A 277 11.80 11.56 22.25
CA GLU A 277 11.70 10.69 21.06
C GLU A 277 12.45 11.29 19.86
N ILE A 278 12.26 12.58 19.57
CA ILE A 278 13.00 13.27 18.50
C ILE A 278 14.51 13.18 18.75
N MET A 279 14.97 13.47 19.97
CA MET A 279 16.39 13.39 20.33
C MET A 279 16.94 11.96 20.24
N SER A 280 16.15 10.96 20.64
CA SER A 280 16.53 9.54 20.48
C SER A 280 16.75 9.20 19.01
N ILE A 281 15.88 9.66 18.11
CA ILE A 281 16.00 9.44 16.67
C ILE A 281 17.24 10.18 16.13
N LEU A 282 17.47 11.43 16.52
CA LEU A 282 18.65 12.18 16.07
C LEU A 282 19.97 11.54 16.51
N ASN A 283 20.03 11.01 17.74
CA ASN A 283 21.19 10.29 18.23
C ASN A 283 21.41 8.98 17.46
N GLU A 284 20.33 8.23 17.19
CA GLU A 284 20.39 7.00 16.39
C GLU A 284 20.95 7.25 14.99
N TRP A 285 20.55 8.35 14.36
CA TRP A 285 20.98 8.74 13.02
C TRP A 285 22.31 9.53 12.98
N LYS A 286 22.92 9.82 14.14
CA LYS A 286 24.15 10.65 14.27
C LYS A 286 23.98 12.05 13.65
N LEU A 287 22.84 12.68 13.91
CA LEU A 287 22.47 14.00 13.35
C LEU A 287 22.28 15.10 14.41
N THR A 288 22.43 14.79 15.70
CA THR A 288 22.09 15.69 16.83
C THR A 288 22.72 17.09 16.74
N ASP A 289 23.96 17.17 16.28
CA ASP A 289 24.76 18.40 16.11
C ASP A 289 24.62 19.06 14.74
N LYS A 290 23.87 18.43 13.82
CA LYS A 290 23.72 18.85 12.41
C LYS A 290 22.36 19.47 12.12
N VAL A 291 21.36 19.15 12.94
CA VAL A 291 20.01 19.69 12.80
C VAL A 291 19.96 21.11 13.37
N PHE A 292 19.55 22.07 12.55
CA PHE A 292 19.37 23.47 12.99
C PHE A 292 17.91 23.93 12.98
N THR A 293 17.03 23.26 12.21
CA THR A 293 15.62 23.64 12.09
C THR A 293 14.68 22.44 12.15
N ILE A 294 13.47 22.67 12.67
CA ILE A 294 12.37 21.70 12.62
C ILE A 294 11.06 22.39 12.23
N THR A 295 10.41 21.90 11.16
CA THR A 295 9.05 22.28 10.81
C THR A 295 8.06 21.37 11.53
N THR A 296 7.13 21.96 12.29
CA THR A 296 6.04 21.22 12.97
C THR A 296 4.69 21.87 12.72
N ASP A 297 3.61 21.15 12.99
CA ASP A 297 2.30 21.77 13.14
C ASP A 297 2.24 22.75 14.33
N ASN A 298 1.11 23.44 14.51
CA ASN A 298 0.92 24.40 15.59
C ASN A 298 0.35 23.76 16.89
N GLY A 299 0.39 22.44 17.01
CA GLY A 299 -0.02 21.73 18.21
C GLY A 299 0.82 22.15 19.42
N SER A 300 0.17 22.42 20.56
CA SER A 300 0.85 22.94 21.76
C SER A 300 2.00 22.05 22.24
N ASN A 301 1.84 20.73 22.16
CA ASN A 301 2.87 19.77 22.55
C ASN A 301 4.03 19.71 21.54
N MET A 302 3.76 19.88 20.24
CA MET A 302 4.81 19.98 19.19
C MET A 302 5.61 21.29 19.32
N VAL A 303 4.92 22.39 19.61
CA VAL A 303 5.57 23.68 19.91
C VAL A 303 6.46 23.55 21.15
N LYS A 304 5.95 22.90 22.21
CA LYS A 304 6.70 22.68 23.44
C LYS A 304 7.91 21.76 23.21
N SER A 305 7.76 20.67 22.46
CA SER A 305 8.84 19.72 22.22
C SER A 305 10.02 20.36 21.49
N ALA A 306 9.75 21.12 20.42
CA ALA A 306 10.79 21.83 19.67
C ALA A 306 11.55 22.84 20.54
N ARG A 307 10.88 23.51 21.48
CA ARG A 307 11.51 24.45 22.44
C ARG A 307 12.41 23.76 23.46
N LEU A 308 12.14 22.49 23.78
CA LEU A 308 12.93 21.72 24.75
C LEU A 308 14.25 21.21 24.16
N ILE A 309 14.38 21.18 22.83
CA ILE A 309 15.59 20.72 22.14
C ILE A 309 16.56 21.91 21.98
N PRO A 310 17.74 21.89 22.64
CA PRO A 310 18.68 23.01 22.58
C PRO A 310 19.21 23.25 21.16
N GLY A 311 19.33 24.52 20.76
CA GLY A 311 19.89 24.91 19.46
C GLY A 311 18.95 24.74 18.26
N LEU A 312 17.77 24.13 18.46
CA LEU A 312 16.82 23.85 17.40
C LEU A 312 15.86 25.03 17.17
N ILE A 313 15.78 25.51 15.93
CA ILE A 313 14.86 26.59 15.55
C ILE A 313 13.56 25.97 15.01
N ARG A 314 12.44 26.22 15.68
CA ARG A 314 11.13 25.79 15.18
C ARG A 314 10.61 26.71 14.07
N ILE A 315 10.23 26.13 12.95
CA ILE A 315 9.45 26.77 11.89
C ILE A 315 8.01 26.24 11.97
N PRO A 316 6.99 27.11 12.06
CA PRO A 316 5.60 26.64 11.96
C PRO A 316 5.30 26.18 10.53
N CYS A 317 4.61 25.06 10.39
CA CYS A 317 4.17 24.59 9.09
C CYS A 317 3.24 25.62 8.42
N THR A 318 3.66 26.16 7.28
CA THR A 318 2.91 27.18 6.53
C THR A 318 1.59 26.60 6.03
N ALA A 319 1.60 25.39 5.49
CA ALA A 319 0.39 24.71 5.01
C ALA A 319 -0.64 24.49 6.13
N HIS A 320 -0.20 24.06 7.31
CA HIS A 320 -1.08 23.92 8.47
C HIS A 320 -1.60 25.28 8.96
N THR A 321 -0.75 26.31 8.97
CA THR A 321 -1.16 27.66 9.35
C THR A 321 -2.20 28.22 8.38
N LEU A 322 -2.01 28.02 7.09
CA LEU A 322 -2.97 28.41 6.05
C LEU A 322 -4.31 27.66 6.22
N GLN A 323 -4.26 26.35 6.48
CA GLN A 323 -5.44 25.54 6.82
C GLN A 323 -6.22 26.13 8.01
N LEU A 324 -5.54 26.61 9.05
CA LEU A 324 -6.20 27.23 10.22
C LEU A 324 -6.82 28.59 9.87
N VAL A 325 -6.14 29.40 9.04
CA VAL A 325 -6.66 30.71 8.58
C VAL A 325 -7.92 30.51 7.76
N ILE A 326 -7.90 29.60 6.77
CA ILE A 326 -9.07 29.30 5.93
C ILE A 326 -10.20 28.71 6.78
N GLY A 327 -9.89 27.78 7.68
CA GLY A 327 -10.89 27.20 8.58
C GLY A 327 -11.63 28.27 9.41
N LYS A 328 -10.91 29.27 9.93
CA LYS A 328 -11.51 30.41 10.64
C LYS A 328 -12.26 31.36 9.72
N GLY A 329 -11.70 31.66 8.55
CA GLY A 329 -12.32 32.53 7.54
C GLY A 329 -13.64 31.99 7.00
N LEU A 330 -13.82 30.66 7.01
CA LEU A 330 -15.04 29.99 6.57
C LEU A 330 -16.11 29.82 7.66
N LEU A 331 -15.84 30.21 8.92
CA LEU A 331 -16.84 30.12 10.00
C LEU A 331 -18.15 30.87 9.68
N PRO A 332 -18.14 32.09 9.09
CA PRO A 332 -19.39 32.76 8.72
C PRO A 332 -20.23 32.00 7.68
N ALA A 333 -19.60 31.09 6.91
CA ALA A 333 -20.26 30.27 5.90
C ALA A 333 -20.54 28.84 6.39
N GLU A 334 -20.41 28.53 7.68
CA GLU A 334 -20.51 27.15 8.20
C GLU A 334 -21.82 26.43 7.82
N VAL A 335 -22.93 27.16 7.81
CA VAL A 335 -24.26 26.63 7.45
C VAL A 335 -24.30 26.25 5.96
N LEU A 336 -23.79 27.11 5.09
CA LEU A 336 -23.67 26.86 3.65
C LEU A 336 -22.82 25.62 3.40
N ILE A 337 -21.67 25.52 4.07
CA ILE A 337 -20.74 24.39 3.97
C ILE A 337 -21.42 23.10 4.43
N ALA A 338 -22.16 23.12 5.55
CA ALA A 338 -22.89 21.97 6.06
C ALA A 338 -23.98 21.50 5.08
N ARG A 339 -24.67 22.42 4.42
CA ARG A 339 -25.68 22.09 3.39
C ARG A 339 -25.03 21.51 2.14
N ALA A 340 -23.94 22.09 1.65
CA ALA A 340 -23.18 21.54 0.53
C ALA A 340 -22.70 20.12 0.84
N LYS A 341 -22.16 19.88 2.04
CA LYS A 341 -21.78 18.55 2.54
C LYS A 341 -22.95 17.57 2.52
N ARG A 342 -24.13 18.00 2.97
CA ARG A 342 -25.33 17.15 2.99
C ARG A 342 -25.80 16.76 1.59
N LEU A 343 -25.79 17.72 0.66
CA LEU A 343 -26.09 17.45 -0.75
C LEU A 343 -25.08 16.45 -1.33
N MET A 344 -23.78 16.67 -1.09
CA MET A 344 -22.73 15.78 -1.56
C MET A 344 -22.87 14.36 -1.02
N LEU A 345 -23.24 14.22 0.26
CA LEU A 345 -23.45 12.92 0.91
C LEU A 345 -24.56 12.09 0.27
N PHE A 346 -25.53 12.71 -0.40
CA PHE A 346 -26.58 11.98 -1.11
C PHE A 346 -26.02 11.08 -2.22
N PHE A 347 -24.92 11.51 -2.85
CA PHE A 347 -24.27 10.84 -3.97
C PHE A 347 -23.17 9.85 -3.55
N THR A 348 -23.08 9.48 -2.27
CA THR A 348 -22.11 8.47 -1.84
C THR A 348 -22.62 7.03 -1.96
N SER A 349 -23.94 6.84 -2.10
CA SER A 349 -24.52 5.50 -2.24
C SER A 349 -24.44 5.00 -3.70
N PRO A 350 -24.11 3.70 -3.94
CA PRO A 350 -23.93 3.15 -5.29
C PRO A 350 -25.10 3.45 -6.24
N LYS A 351 -26.33 3.26 -5.77
CA LYS A 351 -27.56 3.53 -6.53
C LYS A 351 -27.63 4.98 -7.05
N GLN A 352 -27.29 5.96 -6.22
CA GLN A 352 -27.38 7.37 -6.59
C GLN A 352 -26.23 7.78 -7.50
N THR A 353 -25.04 7.23 -7.26
CA THR A 353 -23.87 7.41 -8.12
C THR A 353 -24.13 6.87 -9.52
N GLU A 354 -24.60 5.63 -9.65
CA GLU A 354 -24.91 5.01 -10.94
C GLU A 354 -25.96 5.79 -11.73
N LYS A 355 -26.99 6.30 -11.04
CA LYS A 355 -28.01 7.12 -11.70
C LYS A 355 -27.47 8.47 -12.19
N LEU A 356 -26.61 9.11 -11.40
CA LEU A 356 -25.92 10.34 -11.80
C LEU A 356 -25.03 10.09 -13.04
N LEU A 357 -24.33 8.94 -13.06
CA LEU A 357 -23.50 8.51 -14.19
C LEU A 357 -24.33 8.23 -15.45
N GLU A 358 -25.49 7.58 -15.31
CA GLU A 358 -26.40 7.32 -16.43
C GLU A 358 -26.89 8.62 -17.08
N ILE A 359 -27.28 9.61 -16.27
CA ILE A 359 -27.72 10.92 -16.77
C ILE A 359 -26.55 11.66 -17.46
N GLN A 360 -25.34 11.59 -16.88
CA GLN A 360 -24.12 12.12 -17.52
C GLN A 360 -23.85 11.48 -18.88
N LYS A 361 -23.96 10.15 -18.99
CA LYS A 361 -23.81 9.41 -20.26
C LYS A 361 -24.78 9.90 -21.33
N ASN A 362 -26.04 10.03 -20.95
CA ASN A 362 -27.11 10.43 -21.88
C ASN A 362 -26.94 11.89 -22.35
N MET A 363 -26.33 12.76 -21.55
CA MET A 363 -26.00 14.14 -21.95
C MET A 363 -24.72 14.24 -22.78
N ASN A 364 -23.67 13.50 -22.43
CA ASN A 364 -22.40 13.54 -23.18
C ASN A 364 -22.51 12.88 -24.56
N GLN A 365 -23.43 11.95 -24.78
CA GLN A 365 -23.77 11.50 -26.14
C GLN A 365 -24.31 12.61 -27.05
N ALA A 366 -24.78 13.74 -26.49
CA ALA A 366 -25.20 14.92 -27.25
C ALA A 366 -24.08 15.98 -27.41
N ILE A 367 -22.94 15.84 -26.71
CA ILE A 367 -21.81 16.79 -26.71
C ILE A 367 -20.52 15.98 -26.87
N SER A 368 -20.27 15.48 -28.07
CA SER A 368 -18.99 14.88 -28.45
C SER A 368 -18.23 15.85 -29.34
N GLU A 369 -17.28 16.59 -28.77
CA GLU A 369 -15.98 16.97 -29.36
C GLU A 369 -15.22 17.86 -28.36
N ASN A 370 -14.01 17.44 -27.96
CA ASN A 370 -12.96 18.18 -27.21
C ASN A 370 -12.91 18.13 -25.66
N LEU A 371 -12.81 16.97 -25.02
CA LEU A 371 -12.21 16.89 -23.67
C LEU A 371 -11.33 15.64 -23.50
N GLN A 372 -10.08 15.84 -23.09
CA GLN A 372 -9.02 14.83 -22.97
C GLN A 372 -9.29 13.77 -21.89
N GLU A 373 -8.70 12.59 -22.11
CA GLU A 373 -8.93 11.31 -21.44
C GLU A 373 -8.67 11.30 -19.92
N ASN A 374 -9.50 10.50 -19.22
CA ASN A 374 -9.42 10.00 -17.83
C ASN A 374 -10.33 10.61 -16.74
N ASP A 375 -11.24 11.55 -17.04
CA ASP A 375 -12.16 12.10 -16.02
C ASP A 375 -13.62 12.26 -16.51
N HIS A 376 -14.07 11.40 -17.44
CA HIS A 376 -15.36 11.53 -18.15
C HIS A 376 -16.63 11.46 -17.29
N TYR A 377 -16.51 11.07 -16.02
CA TYR A 377 -17.66 10.94 -15.14
C TYR A 377 -17.39 11.49 -13.74
N LEU A 378 -18.00 12.63 -13.43
CA LEU A 378 -17.79 13.31 -12.16
C LEU A 378 -18.57 12.60 -11.06
N ARG A 379 -17.88 11.78 -10.26
CA ARG A 379 -18.39 11.35 -8.95
C ARG A 379 -18.22 12.52 -7.98
N VAL A 380 -19.19 12.72 -7.09
CA VAL A 380 -19.06 13.70 -6.02
C VAL A 380 -17.87 13.30 -5.14
N ILE A 381 -16.87 14.18 -5.05
CA ILE A 381 -15.72 13.98 -4.16
C ILE A 381 -16.24 14.22 -2.74
N ALA A 382 -16.07 13.22 -1.88
CA ALA A 382 -16.42 13.36 -0.48
C ALA A 382 -15.51 14.41 0.18
N ASP A 383 -16.13 15.38 0.86
CA ASP A 383 -15.41 16.35 1.69
C ASP A 383 -14.74 15.63 2.86
N MET A 384 -13.41 15.56 2.82
CA MET A 384 -12.62 14.97 3.89
C MET A 384 -12.17 16.09 4.84
N LYS A 385 -12.69 16.06 6.07
CA LYS A 385 -12.40 17.04 7.14
C LYS A 385 -10.91 17.33 7.37
N THR A 386 -10.00 16.44 6.98
CA THR A 386 -8.57 16.53 7.28
C THR A 386 -7.82 17.56 6.45
N ARG A 387 -8.33 18.00 5.29
CA ARG A 387 -7.69 19.06 4.48
C ARG A 387 -8.74 19.90 3.74
N TRP A 388 -8.72 21.22 3.94
CA TRP A 388 -9.69 22.17 3.39
C TRP A 388 -9.70 22.22 1.86
N ASN A 389 -8.57 21.90 1.22
CA ASN A 389 -8.46 21.83 -0.24
C ASN A 389 -9.41 20.77 -0.84
N SER A 390 -9.77 19.73 -0.07
CA SER A 390 -10.79 18.77 -0.50
C SER A 390 -12.18 19.39 -0.60
N SER A 391 -12.55 20.32 0.30
CA SER A 391 -13.80 21.08 0.22
C SER A 391 -13.81 21.97 -1.02
N TYR A 392 -12.72 22.68 -1.29
CA TYR A 392 -12.57 23.52 -2.50
C TYR A 392 -12.74 22.69 -3.79
N LEU A 393 -11.99 21.59 -3.93
CA LEU A 393 -12.10 20.69 -5.09
C LEU A 393 -13.51 20.09 -5.22
N ALA A 394 -14.12 19.72 -4.09
CA ALA A 394 -15.48 19.20 -4.06
C ALA A 394 -16.50 20.25 -4.52
N TRP A 395 -16.36 21.52 -4.12
CA TRP A 395 -17.26 22.60 -4.54
C TRP A 395 -17.09 22.96 -6.01
N LYS A 396 -15.85 23.02 -6.51
CA LYS A 396 -15.57 23.20 -7.94
C LYS A 396 -16.27 22.12 -8.77
N ARG A 397 -16.21 20.86 -8.31
CA ARG A 397 -16.92 19.75 -8.95
C ARG A 397 -18.45 19.83 -8.78
N LEU A 398 -18.92 20.27 -7.62
CA LEU A 398 -20.34 20.41 -7.28
C LEU A 398 -21.04 21.44 -8.19
N ILE A 399 -20.35 22.54 -8.54
CA ILE A 399 -20.84 23.54 -9.50
C ILE A 399 -21.02 22.94 -10.90
N VAL A 400 -20.03 22.17 -11.39
CA VAL A 400 -20.11 21.54 -12.72
C VAL A 400 -21.29 20.58 -12.83
N ILE A 401 -21.66 19.90 -11.74
CA ILE A 401 -22.78 18.94 -11.75
C ILE A 401 -24.14 19.57 -11.40
N LYS A 402 -24.24 20.88 -11.15
CA LYS A 402 -25.47 21.57 -10.73
C LYS A 402 -26.66 21.24 -11.65
N ASP A 403 -26.49 21.39 -12.96
CA ASP A 403 -27.55 21.15 -13.94
C ASP A 403 -27.96 19.68 -13.98
N ILE A 404 -26.99 18.78 -13.81
CA ILE A 404 -27.21 17.34 -13.76
C ILE A 404 -28.04 16.97 -12.53
N ILE A 405 -27.77 17.60 -11.38
CA ILE A 405 -28.56 17.42 -10.16
C ILE A 405 -30.01 17.85 -10.41
N ASN A 406 -30.23 18.99 -11.08
CA ASN A 406 -31.58 19.48 -11.40
C ASN A 406 -32.34 18.54 -12.35
N ILE A 407 -31.66 17.99 -13.37
CA ILE A 407 -32.21 16.96 -14.26
C ILE A 407 -32.54 15.69 -13.48
N MET A 408 -31.66 15.25 -12.59
CA MET A 408 -31.85 14.07 -11.76
C MET A 408 -33.03 14.23 -10.80
N ILE A 409 -33.20 15.39 -10.17
CA ILE A 409 -34.37 15.69 -9.34
C ILE A 409 -35.65 15.52 -10.17
N THR A 410 -35.67 16.07 -11.38
CA THR A 410 -36.82 16.00 -12.29
C THR A 410 -37.10 14.55 -12.67
N ALA A 411 -36.09 13.82 -13.14
CA ALA A 411 -36.18 12.42 -13.55
C ALA A 411 -36.68 11.51 -12.41
N LEU A 412 -36.13 11.65 -11.21
CA LEU A 412 -36.54 10.85 -10.05
C LEU A 412 -37.96 11.18 -9.58
N CYS A 413 -38.41 12.44 -9.68
CA CYS A 413 -39.75 12.81 -9.27
C CYS A 413 -40.85 12.29 -10.22
N ILE A 414 -40.52 12.09 -11.49
CA ILE A 414 -41.46 11.56 -12.50
C ILE A 414 -41.38 10.03 -12.68
N ASP A 415 -40.31 9.39 -12.17
CA ASP A 415 -40.07 7.94 -12.26
C ASP A 415 -41.27 7.12 -11.76
N SER A 416 -41.61 6.01 -12.40
CA SER A 416 -42.74 5.16 -11.98
C SER A 416 -42.50 4.45 -10.65
N ASP A 417 -41.23 4.21 -10.25
CA ASP A 417 -40.84 3.60 -8.98
C ASP A 417 -41.10 4.55 -7.79
N LYS A 418 -41.88 4.06 -6.80
CA LYS A 418 -42.17 4.80 -5.57
C LYS A 418 -40.90 5.12 -4.76
N GLN A 419 -39.87 4.26 -4.80
CA GLN A 419 -38.62 4.51 -4.08
C GLN A 419 -37.78 5.59 -4.80
N ALA A 420 -37.74 5.59 -6.13
CA ALA A 420 -37.15 6.66 -6.92
C ALA A 420 -37.82 8.01 -6.63
N LYS A 421 -39.17 8.10 -6.62
CA LYS A 421 -39.89 9.33 -6.25
C LYS A 421 -39.55 9.85 -4.86
N LYS A 422 -39.45 8.95 -3.86
CA LYS A 422 -39.00 9.32 -2.51
C LYS A 422 -37.58 9.86 -2.52
N GLY A 423 -36.69 9.24 -3.30
CA GLY A 423 -35.32 9.72 -3.50
C GLY A 423 -35.26 11.10 -4.15
N GLY A 424 -36.08 11.36 -5.17
CA GLY A 424 -36.18 12.65 -5.85
C GLY A 424 -36.69 13.76 -4.94
N LYS A 425 -37.72 13.51 -4.14
CA LYS A 425 -38.19 14.45 -3.11
C LYS A 425 -37.09 14.75 -2.09
N ARG A 426 -36.43 13.71 -1.56
CA ARG A 426 -35.31 13.89 -0.63
C ARG A 426 -34.18 14.72 -1.24
N LEU A 427 -33.83 14.48 -2.50
CA LEU A 427 -32.79 15.25 -3.21
C LEU A 427 -33.21 16.71 -3.39
N LYS A 428 -34.47 16.96 -3.75
CA LYS A 428 -35.03 18.31 -3.84
C LYS A 428 -34.97 19.05 -2.51
N ASP A 429 -35.31 18.38 -1.41
CA ASP A 429 -35.34 18.97 -0.07
C ASP A 429 -33.95 19.34 0.46
N ILE A 430 -32.92 18.55 0.11
CA ILE A 430 -31.53 18.82 0.52
C ILE A 430 -30.75 19.69 -0.47
N ASN A 431 -31.33 20.00 -1.64
CA ASN A 431 -30.66 20.79 -2.66
C ASN A 431 -30.33 22.19 -2.11
N LEU A 432 -29.32 22.81 -2.72
CA LEU A 432 -29.01 24.20 -2.44
C LEU A 432 -30.00 25.12 -3.17
N THR A 433 -30.32 26.22 -2.54
CA THR A 433 -31.06 27.33 -3.17
C THR A 433 -30.18 28.04 -4.18
N GLU A 434 -30.76 28.84 -5.09
CA GLU A 434 -29.98 29.59 -6.07
C GLU A 434 -29.00 30.57 -5.40
N ASP A 435 -29.40 31.24 -4.31
CA ASP A 435 -28.51 32.11 -3.55
C ASP A 435 -27.31 31.36 -2.94
N GLU A 436 -27.53 30.13 -2.48
CA GLU A 436 -26.47 29.27 -1.94
C GLU A 436 -25.54 28.75 -3.04
N TRP A 437 -26.08 28.42 -4.22
CA TRP A 437 -25.28 28.08 -5.39
C TRP A 437 -24.39 29.25 -5.81
N ASN A 438 -24.94 30.46 -5.85
CA ASN A 438 -24.20 31.68 -6.16
C ASN A 438 -23.11 31.96 -5.12
N ALA A 439 -23.43 31.84 -3.83
CA ALA A 439 -22.47 32.01 -2.76
C ALA A 439 -21.29 31.01 -2.84
N ILE A 440 -21.55 29.74 -3.18
CA ILE A 440 -20.46 28.77 -3.42
C ILE A 440 -19.64 29.16 -4.64
N SER A 441 -20.30 29.59 -5.71
CA SER A 441 -19.62 30.04 -6.93
C SER A 441 -18.71 31.24 -6.69
N GLU A 442 -19.09 32.17 -5.82
CA GLU A 442 -18.27 33.32 -5.41
C GLU A 442 -17.12 32.92 -4.48
N LEU A 443 -17.29 31.92 -3.62
CA LEU A 443 -16.24 31.42 -2.72
C LEU A 443 -15.10 30.70 -3.47
N ILE A 444 -15.38 30.04 -4.58
CA ILE A 444 -14.38 29.29 -5.36
C ILE A 444 -13.19 30.16 -5.79
N PRO A 445 -13.36 31.29 -6.52
CA PRO A 445 -12.24 32.13 -6.94
C PRO A 445 -11.50 32.78 -5.77
N ILE A 446 -12.19 33.01 -4.63
CA ILE A 446 -11.55 33.51 -3.41
C ILE A 446 -10.61 32.45 -2.80
N LEU A 447 -11.01 31.17 -2.85
CA LEU A 447 -10.27 30.06 -2.28
C LEU A 447 -9.16 29.53 -3.20
N GLU A 448 -9.27 29.73 -4.51
CA GLU A 448 -8.35 29.21 -5.51
C GLU A 448 -6.87 29.58 -5.26
N PRO A 449 -6.49 30.85 -4.99
CA PRO A 449 -5.10 31.21 -4.70
C PRO A 449 -4.52 30.45 -3.51
N PHE A 450 -5.34 30.22 -2.48
CA PHE A 450 -4.91 29.46 -1.30
C PHE A 450 -4.75 27.97 -1.60
N ALA A 451 -5.56 27.42 -2.52
CA ALA A 451 -5.50 26.02 -2.89
C ALA A 451 -4.20 25.75 -3.66
N ASN A 452 -3.88 26.63 -4.60
CA ASN A 452 -2.62 26.62 -5.34
C ASN A 452 -1.42 26.77 -4.40
N ALA A 453 -1.50 27.70 -3.43
CA ALA A 453 -0.46 27.86 -2.42
C ALA A 453 -0.29 26.60 -1.54
N THR A 454 -1.39 25.92 -1.18
CA THR A 454 -1.33 24.68 -0.38
C THR A 454 -0.68 23.53 -1.15
N GLU A 455 -0.97 23.41 -2.44
CA GLU A 455 -0.34 22.43 -3.32
C GLU A 455 1.16 22.71 -3.50
N LEU A 456 1.53 23.98 -3.71
CA LEU A 456 2.92 24.41 -3.78
C LEU A 456 3.68 24.15 -2.47
N LEU A 457 3.06 24.40 -1.32
CA LEU A 457 3.68 24.16 -0.01
C LEU A 457 3.75 22.67 0.37
N GLY A 458 3.07 21.79 -0.38
CA GLY A 458 3.08 20.34 -0.16
C GLY A 458 4.06 19.58 -1.05
N GLY A 459 4.78 20.26 -1.94
CA GLY A 459 5.76 19.64 -2.83
C GLY A 459 7.03 19.19 -2.09
N SER A 460 7.67 18.14 -2.61
CA SER A 460 8.93 17.59 -2.07
C SER A 460 10.10 17.60 -3.07
N GLN A 461 9.87 18.10 -4.29
CA GLN A 461 10.90 18.12 -5.36
C GLN A 461 11.61 19.47 -5.48
N TYR A 462 11.23 20.46 -4.69
CA TYR A 462 11.79 21.80 -4.69
C TYR A 462 11.85 22.34 -3.27
N ALA A 463 12.74 23.30 -3.03
CA ALA A 463 12.91 23.89 -1.72
C ALA A 463 11.71 24.77 -1.36
N THR A 464 11.02 24.42 -0.29
CA THR A 464 10.12 25.30 0.46
C THR A 464 10.80 25.69 1.77
N VAL A 465 10.55 26.90 2.26
CA VAL A 465 11.12 27.36 3.56
C VAL A 465 10.51 26.60 4.74
N SER A 466 9.28 26.11 4.59
CA SER A 466 8.59 25.27 5.57
C SER A 466 8.51 23.83 5.12
#